data_AF-A0AA94VGD3-F1
#
_entry.id   AF-A0AA94VGD3-F1
#
_cell.length_a   1.000
_cell.length_b   1.000
_cell.length_c   1.000
_cell.angle_alpha   90.00
_cell.angle_beta   90.00
_cell.angle_gamma   90.00
#
_symmetry.space_group_name_H-M   'P 1'
#
loop_
_entity.id
_entity.type
_entity.pdbx_description
1 polymer ?
#
loop_
_entity_poly.entity_id
_entity_poly.type
_entity_poly.pdbx_seq_one_letter_code
_entity_poly.pdbx_strand_id
1 'polypeptide(L)'
;MPSDISSLPAPFRPCVQVADSNFRRFPPSAGRDEISRICRLFRQLAGEMVQLTGDRVAARRDRRRTECHIRQIAMYVCHVQLGIPMSDIGPCFGRDRTTVGHACQVVEDRRDEPAFDEFVATLERLSGSIFNVMKGVRDE
;
A
#
# COMPACT_ATOMS: atom_id res chain seq x y z
N MET A 1 37.14 -4.16 -30.28
CA MET A 1 36.45 -4.87 -29.19
C MET A 1 36.78 -4.17 -27.88
N PRO A 2 35.85 -3.36 -27.35
CA PRO A 2 35.48 -3.49 -25.96
C PRO A 2 33.99 -3.85 -25.85
N SER A 3 33.71 -4.65 -24.83
CA SER A 3 32.52 -5.46 -24.68
C SER A 3 31.25 -4.65 -24.39
N ASP A 4 30.21 -4.96 -25.16
CA ASP A 4 28.82 -4.65 -24.85
C ASP A 4 28.47 -5.21 -23.47
N ILE A 5 28.29 -4.32 -22.48
CA ILE A 5 27.66 -4.66 -21.21
C ILE A 5 26.17 -4.76 -21.53
N SER A 6 25.74 -6.00 -21.72
CA SER A 6 24.36 -6.40 -21.87
C SER A 6 23.49 -5.78 -20.78
N SER A 7 22.63 -4.87 -21.21
CA SER A 7 21.42 -4.45 -20.52
C SER A 7 20.59 -5.69 -20.18
N LEU A 8 20.67 -6.13 -18.92
CA LEU A 8 19.75 -7.12 -18.38
C LEU A 8 18.36 -6.48 -18.30
N PRO A 9 17.31 -7.08 -18.90
CA PRO A 9 15.96 -6.61 -18.68
C PRO A 9 15.62 -6.79 -17.19
N ALA A 10 14.96 -5.79 -16.61
CA ALA A 10 14.39 -5.87 -15.27
C ALA A 10 13.62 -7.19 -15.13
N PRO A 11 13.69 -7.91 -14.00
CA PRO A 11 12.91 -9.10 -13.82
C PRO A 11 11.46 -8.70 -14.06
N PHE A 12 10.81 -9.34 -15.04
CA PHE A 12 9.36 -9.34 -15.16
C PHE A 12 8.86 -9.84 -13.82
N ARG A 13 8.51 -8.90 -12.93
CA ARG A 13 7.82 -9.26 -11.72
C ARG A 13 6.50 -9.85 -12.19
N PRO A 14 6.14 -11.06 -11.77
CA PRO A 14 4.76 -11.46 -11.92
C PRO A 14 3.99 -10.37 -11.19
N CYS A 15 3.30 -9.53 -11.96
CA CYS A 15 2.11 -8.85 -11.47
C CYS A 15 1.38 -9.98 -10.77
N VAL A 16 1.33 -9.96 -9.44
CA VAL A 16 0.51 -10.91 -8.71
C VAL A 16 -0.87 -10.55 -9.22
N GLN A 17 -1.31 -11.25 -10.25
CA GLN A 17 -2.67 -11.27 -10.69
C GLN A 17 -3.34 -11.93 -9.51
N VAL A 18 -3.77 -11.10 -8.55
CA VAL A 18 -4.76 -11.48 -7.57
C VAL A 18 -6.01 -11.72 -8.41
N ALA A 19 -6.04 -12.91 -9.00
CA ALA A 19 -7.13 -13.46 -9.76
C ALA A 19 -8.38 -13.27 -8.93
N ASP A 20 -9.41 -12.70 -9.56
CA ASP A 20 -10.80 -12.61 -9.11
C ASP A 20 -10.98 -12.89 -7.61
N SER A 21 -10.62 -11.91 -6.78
CA SER A 21 -11.08 -11.91 -5.40
C SER A 21 -12.58 -11.58 -5.45
N ASN A 22 -13.36 -12.61 -5.76
CA ASN A 22 -14.80 -12.68 -5.67
C ASN A 22 -15.26 -11.77 -4.53
N PHE A 23 -15.84 -10.63 -4.92
CA PHE A 23 -16.39 -9.57 -4.08
C PHE A 23 -16.82 -10.12 -2.71
N ARG A 24 -15.91 -10.14 -1.73
CA ARG A 24 -16.27 -10.53 -0.38
C ARG A 24 -17.06 -9.36 0.17
N ARG A 25 -18.38 -9.42 0.02
CA ARG A 25 -19.36 -8.49 0.61
C ARG A 25 -18.99 -8.29 2.07
N PHE A 26 -18.44 -7.11 2.37
CA PHE A 26 -18.20 -6.71 3.74
C PHE A 26 -19.56 -6.51 4.44
N PRO A 27 -19.78 -7.06 5.65
CA PRO A 27 -21.08 -6.99 6.31
C PRO A 27 -21.45 -5.55 6.74
N PRO A 28 -22.75 -5.20 6.80
CA PRO A 28 -23.18 -3.84 7.05
C PRO A 28 -22.85 -3.39 8.48
N SER A 29 -22.39 -2.14 8.61
CA SER A 29 -21.95 -1.42 9.83
C SER A 29 -20.76 -1.99 10.61
N ALA A 30 -20.83 -3.22 11.14
CA ALA A 30 -19.75 -3.79 11.97
C ALA A 30 -18.42 -3.90 11.21
N GLY A 31 -18.53 -4.11 9.90
CA GLY A 31 -17.36 -4.19 9.06
C GLY A 31 -16.71 -2.84 8.72
N ARG A 32 -17.46 -1.73 8.72
CA ARG A 32 -16.86 -0.41 8.46
C ARG A 32 -15.87 -0.01 9.55
N ASP A 33 -16.13 -0.41 10.79
CA ASP A 33 -15.24 -0.16 11.93
C ASP A 33 -13.93 -0.95 11.81
N GLU A 34 -14.00 -2.20 11.36
CA GLU A 34 -12.82 -3.03 11.10
C GLU A 34 -11.98 -2.46 9.95
N ILE A 35 -12.61 -2.08 8.82
CA ILE A 35 -11.91 -1.42 7.70
C ILE A 35 -11.25 -0.12 8.20
N SER A 36 -11.96 0.70 8.96
CA SER A 36 -11.43 1.95 9.51
C SER A 36 -10.26 1.72 10.47
N ARG A 37 -10.25 0.62 11.23
CA ARG A 37 -9.11 0.23 12.08
C ARG A 37 -7.92 -0.22 11.23
N ILE A 38 -8.16 -1.06 10.23
CA ILE A 38 -7.14 -1.55 9.28
C ILE A 38 -6.49 -0.37 8.54
N CYS A 39 -7.28 0.51 7.94
CA CYS A 39 -6.76 1.68 7.22
C CYS A 39 -5.93 2.62 8.13
N ARG A 40 -6.36 2.81 9.39
CA ARG A 40 -5.59 3.60 10.36
C ARG A 40 -4.25 2.95 10.71
N LEU A 41 -4.25 1.63 10.92
CA LEU A 41 -3.04 0.85 11.21
C LEU A 41 -2.06 0.92 10.04
N PHE A 42 -2.54 0.71 8.81
CA PHE A 42 -1.67 0.76 7.62
C PHE A 42 -1.13 2.15 7.33
N ARG A 43 -1.90 3.21 7.63
CA ARG A 43 -1.40 4.58 7.59
C ARG A 43 -0.26 4.80 8.60
N GLN A 44 -0.40 4.29 9.81
CA GLN A 44 0.65 4.38 10.84
C GLN A 44 1.89 3.61 10.41
N LEU A 45 1.74 2.36 9.96
CA LEU A 45 2.83 1.52 9.48
C LEU A 45 3.59 2.18 8.33
N ALA A 46 2.88 2.70 7.32
CA ALA A 46 3.50 3.43 6.22
C ALA A 46 4.23 4.69 6.70
N GLY A 47 3.66 5.42 7.67
CA GLY A 47 4.28 6.60 8.26
C GLY A 47 5.57 6.30 9.02
N GLU A 48 5.60 5.24 9.81
CA GLU A 48 6.82 4.79 10.50
C GLU A 48 7.88 4.35 9.49
N MET A 49 7.51 3.55 8.50
CA MET A 49 8.42 3.07 7.46
C MET A 49 9.04 4.24 6.67
N VAL A 50 8.25 5.23 6.25
CA VAL A 50 8.76 6.43 5.56
C VAL A 50 9.71 7.25 6.46
N GLN A 51 9.48 7.30 7.77
CA GLN A 51 10.38 7.98 8.71
C GLN A 51 11.69 7.22 8.96
N LEU A 52 11.67 5.89 8.85
CA LEU A 52 12.86 5.04 8.99
C LEU A 52 13.74 5.07 7.75
N THR A 53 13.14 5.20 6.56
CA THR A 53 13.87 5.19 5.28
C THR A 53 14.17 6.59 4.74
N GLY A 54 13.44 7.62 5.20
CA GLY A 54 13.57 9.00 4.71
C GLY A 54 14.64 9.84 5.42
N ASP A 55 15.14 10.86 4.73
CA ASP A 55 15.97 11.90 5.34
C ASP A 55 15.13 12.77 6.29
N ARG A 56 15.43 12.65 7.59
CA ARG A 56 14.72 13.32 8.69
C ARG A 56 14.71 14.84 8.58
N VAL A 57 15.70 15.44 7.90
CA VAL A 57 15.82 16.90 7.74
C VAL A 57 14.92 17.40 6.60
N ALA A 58 14.87 16.67 5.48
CA ALA A 58 13.98 16.97 4.36
C ALA A 58 12.49 16.78 4.75
N ALA A 59 12.19 15.76 5.55
CA ALA A 59 10.83 15.42 5.98
C ALA A 59 10.09 16.55 6.72
N ARG A 60 10.81 17.45 7.43
CA ARG A 60 10.19 18.56 8.18
C ARG A 60 9.72 19.72 7.30
N ARG A 61 10.44 20.04 6.21
CA ARG A 61 10.02 21.10 5.27
C ARG A 61 8.84 20.68 4.42
N ASP A 62 8.79 19.40 4.09
CA ASP A 62 7.82 18.84 3.14
C ASP A 62 6.71 18.02 3.82
N ARG A 63 6.36 18.33 5.08
CA ARG A 63 5.39 17.55 5.88
C ARG A 63 4.09 17.25 5.12
N ARG A 64 3.53 18.22 4.40
CA ARG A 64 2.30 18.01 3.59
C ARG A 64 2.50 17.00 2.47
N ARG A 65 3.65 17.04 1.79
CA ARG A 65 4.00 16.10 0.72
C ARG A 65 4.25 14.71 1.29
N THR A 66 4.96 14.62 2.41
CA THR A 66 5.19 13.36 3.14
C THR A 66 3.89 12.72 3.58
N GLU A 67 2.97 13.50 4.19
CA GLU A 67 1.65 13.00 4.58
C GLU A 67 0.82 12.55 3.38
N CYS A 68 0.89 13.28 2.25
CA CYS A 68 0.23 12.86 1.02
C CYS A 68 0.76 11.50 0.55
N HIS A 69 2.09 11.36 0.54
CA HIS A 69 2.76 10.13 0.12
C HIS A 69 2.40 8.93 1.02
N ILE A 70 2.43 9.12 2.34
CA ILE A 70 2.02 8.10 3.33
C ILE A 70 0.59 7.64 3.06
N ARG A 71 -0.35 8.58 2.82
CA ARG A 71 -1.74 8.22 2.53
C ARG A 71 -1.86 7.46 1.21
N GLN A 72 -1.12 7.85 0.18
CA GLN A 72 -1.16 7.16 -1.12
C GLN A 72 -0.71 5.71 -0.99
N ILE A 73 0.41 5.47 -0.30
CA ILE A 73 0.91 4.11 -0.02
C ILE A 73 -0.10 3.32 0.80
N ALA A 74 -0.65 3.89 1.87
CA ALA A 74 -1.62 3.20 2.72
C ALA A 74 -2.90 2.80 1.96
N MET A 75 -3.42 3.70 1.13
CA MET A 75 -4.55 3.43 0.24
C MET A 75 -4.25 2.28 -0.74
N TYR A 76 -3.08 2.33 -1.36
CA TYR A 76 -2.61 1.31 -2.29
C TYR A 76 -2.52 -0.07 -1.61
N VAL A 77 -1.82 -0.18 -0.47
CA VAL A 77 -1.66 -1.45 0.25
C VAL A 77 -3.02 -2.00 0.72
N CYS A 78 -3.90 -1.15 1.26
CA CYS A 78 -5.24 -1.58 1.64
C CYS A 78 -6.05 -2.13 0.45
N HIS A 79 -5.89 -1.56 -0.73
CA HIS A 79 -6.59 -2.01 -1.92
C HIS A 79 -5.97 -3.28 -2.51
N VAL A 80 -4.69 -3.23 -2.84
CA VAL A 80 -3.99 -4.26 -3.62
C VAL A 80 -3.69 -5.49 -2.78
N GLN A 81 -3.21 -5.31 -1.55
CA GLN A 81 -2.74 -6.42 -0.73
C GLN A 81 -3.83 -7.02 0.16
N LEU A 82 -4.81 -6.22 0.60
CA LEU A 82 -5.91 -6.68 1.45
C LEU A 82 -7.24 -6.86 0.71
N GLY A 83 -7.33 -6.45 -0.56
CA GLY A 83 -8.53 -6.59 -1.38
C GLY A 83 -9.70 -5.71 -0.94
N ILE A 84 -9.47 -4.64 -0.18
CA ILE A 84 -10.55 -3.75 0.30
C ILE A 84 -11.01 -2.88 -0.89
N PRO A 85 -12.33 -2.74 -1.13
CA PRO A 85 -12.81 -1.94 -2.25
C PRO A 85 -12.53 -0.45 -2.01
N MET A 86 -12.18 0.27 -3.07
CA MET A 86 -11.86 1.70 -3.02
C MET A 86 -12.99 2.57 -2.43
N SER A 87 -14.25 2.15 -2.59
CA SER A 87 -15.43 2.81 -2.01
C SER A 87 -15.47 2.77 -0.49
N ASP A 88 -14.85 1.76 0.12
CA ASP A 88 -14.81 1.60 1.57
C ASP A 88 -13.54 2.24 2.16
N ILE A 89 -12.44 2.23 1.38
CA ILE A 89 -11.19 2.91 1.73
C ILE A 89 -11.38 4.43 1.77
N GLY A 90 -12.03 5.02 0.76
CA GLY A 90 -12.18 6.47 0.63
C GLY A 90 -12.66 7.16 1.92
N PRO A 91 -13.82 6.74 2.49
CA PRO A 91 -14.33 7.27 3.75
C PRO A 91 -13.34 7.17 4.92
N CYS A 92 -12.54 6.10 5.00
CA CYS A 92 -11.55 5.90 6.07
C CYS A 92 -10.42 6.95 6.06
N PHE A 93 -10.20 7.60 4.91
CA PHE A 93 -9.22 8.67 4.74
C PHE A 93 -9.88 10.04 4.49
N GLY A 94 -11.21 10.14 4.60
CA GLY A 94 -11.97 11.35 4.30
C GLY A 94 -11.87 11.78 2.83
N ARG A 95 -11.84 10.81 1.89
CA ARG A 95 -11.68 11.03 0.45
C ARG A 95 -12.70 10.25 -0.37
N ASP A 96 -12.83 10.62 -1.64
CA ASP A 96 -13.68 9.89 -2.58
C ASP A 96 -12.96 8.66 -3.17
N ARG A 97 -13.72 7.67 -3.67
CA ARG A 97 -13.19 6.46 -4.33
C ARG A 97 -12.23 6.79 -5.48
N THR A 98 -12.48 7.88 -6.21
CA THR A 98 -11.63 8.35 -7.32
C THR A 98 -10.25 8.80 -6.82
N THR A 99 -10.17 9.39 -5.62
CA THR A 99 -8.90 9.74 -4.98
C THR A 99 -8.09 8.51 -4.63
N VAL A 100 -8.75 7.43 -4.21
CA VAL A 100 -8.09 6.14 -3.94
C VAL A 100 -7.54 5.54 -5.22
N GLY A 101 -8.35 5.55 -6.30
CA GLY A 101 -7.88 5.10 -7.62
C GLY A 101 -6.67 5.89 -8.12
N HIS A 102 -6.71 7.22 -8.00
CA HIS A 102 -5.57 8.06 -8.33
C HIS A 102 -4.34 7.76 -7.45
N ALA A 103 -4.53 7.52 -6.15
CA ALA A 103 -3.43 7.11 -5.27
C ALA A 103 -2.78 5.80 -5.70
N CYS A 104 -3.58 4.80 -6.11
CA CYS A 104 -3.04 3.54 -6.64
C CYS A 104 -2.21 3.77 -7.89
N GLN A 105 -2.71 4.56 -8.85
CA GLN A 105 -1.96 4.91 -10.06
C GLN A 105 -0.62 5.59 -9.73
N VAL A 106 -0.63 6.58 -8.84
CA VAL A 106 0.59 7.29 -8.43
C VAL A 106 1.62 6.36 -7.78
N VAL A 107 1.18 5.36 -7.01
CA VAL A 107 2.11 4.37 -6.43
C VAL A 107 2.66 3.47 -7.52
N GLU A 108 1.81 2.93 -8.40
CA GLU A 108 2.22 2.04 -9.49
C GLU A 108 3.20 2.73 -10.46
N ASP A 109 2.89 3.95 -10.90
CA ASP A 109 3.77 4.74 -11.77
C ASP A 109 5.16 4.96 -11.13
N ARG A 110 5.23 4.99 -9.79
CA ARG A 110 6.48 5.17 -9.07
C ARG A 110 7.24 3.85 -8.83
N ARG A 111 6.60 2.68 -8.97
CA ARG A 111 7.27 1.38 -8.83
C ARG A 111 8.30 1.10 -9.93
N ASP A 112 8.38 1.93 -10.95
CA ASP A 112 9.50 1.92 -11.90
C ASP A 112 10.84 2.29 -11.23
N GLU A 113 10.82 2.97 -10.07
CA GLU A 113 11.99 3.27 -9.25
C GLU A 113 12.34 2.04 -8.36
N PRO A 114 13.49 1.37 -8.55
CA PRO A 114 13.79 0.11 -7.85
C PRO A 114 13.78 0.21 -6.33
N ALA A 115 14.30 1.31 -5.78
CA ALA A 115 14.33 1.56 -4.34
C ALA A 115 12.92 1.74 -3.76
N PHE A 116 12.04 2.41 -4.50
CA PHE A 116 10.65 2.60 -4.09
C PHE A 116 9.86 1.29 -4.20
N ASP A 117 10.07 0.52 -5.25
CA ASP A 117 9.42 -0.78 -5.42
C ASP A 117 9.84 -1.79 -4.34
N GLU A 118 11.11 -1.83 -3.95
CA GLU A 118 11.55 -2.65 -2.81
C GLU A 118 10.90 -2.21 -1.49
N PHE A 119 10.77 -0.90 -1.29
CA PHE A 119 10.07 -0.34 -0.14
C PHE A 119 8.60 -0.76 -0.10
N VAL A 120 7.87 -0.63 -1.21
CA VAL A 120 6.46 -1.06 -1.31
C VAL A 120 6.33 -2.58 -1.13
N ALA A 121 7.21 -3.37 -1.75
CA ALA A 121 7.22 -4.82 -1.62
C ALA A 121 7.44 -5.27 -0.16
N THR A 122 8.25 -4.53 0.61
CA THR A 122 8.44 -4.79 2.04
C THR A 122 7.17 -4.52 2.84
N LEU A 123 6.48 -3.40 2.57
CA LEU A 123 5.18 -3.11 3.17
C LEU A 123 4.12 -4.14 2.81
N GLU A 124 4.08 -4.61 1.56
CA GLU A 124 3.18 -5.67 1.10
C GLU A 124 3.41 -6.96 1.91
N ARG A 125 4.68 -7.40 2.06
CA ARG A 125 5.01 -8.57 2.89
C ARG A 125 4.59 -8.42 4.36
N LEU A 126 4.93 -7.30 4.99
CA LEU A 126 4.57 -7.01 6.38
C LEU A 126 3.04 -6.99 6.58
N SER A 127 2.32 -6.41 5.62
CA SER A 127 0.87 -6.34 5.66
C SER A 127 0.21 -7.71 5.60
N GLY A 128 0.73 -8.62 4.77
CA GLY A 128 0.28 -10.01 4.71
C GLY A 128 0.50 -10.74 6.03
N SER A 129 1.67 -10.58 6.66
CA SER A 129 1.94 -11.15 7.99
C SER A 129 1.00 -10.61 9.07
N ILE A 130 0.80 -9.28 9.13
CA ILE A 130 -0.10 -8.64 10.10
C ILE A 130 -1.54 -9.14 9.89
N PHE A 131 -2.00 -9.20 8.65
CA PHE A 131 -3.35 -9.65 8.35
C PHE A 131 -3.57 -11.12 8.72
N ASN A 132 -2.57 -11.98 8.45
CA ASN A 132 -2.61 -13.38 8.88
C ASN A 132 -2.71 -13.51 10.41
N VAL A 133 -1.97 -12.71 11.18
CA VAL A 133 -2.08 -12.69 12.66
C VAL A 133 -3.48 -12.22 13.09
N MET A 134 -4.01 -11.15 12.50
CA MET A 134 -5.35 -10.64 12.81
C MET A 134 -6.50 -11.60 12.44
N LYS A 135 -6.24 -12.55 11.53
CA LYS A 135 -7.16 -13.62 11.16
C LYS A 135 -6.97 -14.85 12.03
N GLY A 136 -5.74 -15.27 12.30
CA GLY A 136 -5.42 -16.44 13.13
C GLY A 136 -5.88 -16.33 14.58
N VAL A 137 -5.96 -15.11 15.14
CA VAL A 137 -6.55 -14.88 16.48
C VAL A 137 -8.06 -15.15 16.54
N ARG A 138 -8.74 -15.29 15.39
CA ARG A 138 -10.19 -15.51 15.31
C ARG A 138 -10.59 -16.99 15.18
N ASP A 139 -9.61 -17.89 15.04
CA ASP A 139 -9.82 -19.32 14.81
C ASP A 139 -9.51 -20.20 16.05
N GLU A 140 -9.38 -19.61 17.25
CA GLU A 140 -9.24 -20.32 18.54
C GLU A 140 -10.47 -20.12 19.46
#